data_AF-A0A8X8CAQ6-F1
#
_entry.id   AF-A0A8X8CAQ6-F1
#
_cell.length_a   1.000
_cell.length_b   1.000
_cell.length_c   1.000
_cell.angle_alpha   90.00
_cell.angle_beta   90.00
_cell.angle_gamma   90.00
#
_symmetry.space_group_name_H-M   'P 1'
#
loop_
_entity.id
_entity.type
_entity.pdbx_description
1 polymer ?
#
loop_
_entity_poly.entity_id
_entity_poly.type
_entity_poly.pdbx_seq_one_letter_code
_entity_poly.pdbx_strand_id
1 'polypeptide(L)'
;MGRMHSHGKGISASALPYKRTPPSWLKISAQDVEENICKFAKKGLTPSQIGVILRDSHGIAQVRSVTGNQILRILKAHGLAPEIPEDLYHLIKKAVAIRKHLERNRKDKDSKFRLILVESRIHRLARYYKKTKKLPPVWKYSSSVISVPYSSNKIMIKALRVIHCQHAGGIDIVMYLARFGTSCMDDGLRVWDSVIVHKHYYDIMLAGTKDGVDPRT
;
A
#
# COMPACT_ATOMS: atom_id res chain seq x y z
N MET A 1 6.74 -14.26 23.96
CA MET A 1 6.71 -12.91 23.34
C MET A 1 7.40 -11.93 24.30
N GLY A 2 8.37 -11.06 23.98
CA GLY A 2 9.31 -10.97 22.84
C GLY A 2 10.54 -11.90 23.02
N ARG A 3 11.70 -11.72 22.36
CA ARG A 3 12.48 -10.48 22.30
C ARG A 3 13.54 -10.45 21.17
N MET A 4 13.89 -9.25 20.71
CA MET A 4 14.99 -9.02 19.76
C MET A 4 15.93 -7.94 20.27
N HIS A 5 15.39 -6.89 20.88
CA HIS A 5 16.15 -5.79 21.48
C HIS A 5 15.81 -5.63 22.97
N SER A 6 15.50 -6.74 23.65
CA SER A 6 15.17 -6.70 25.07
C SER A 6 15.71 -7.96 25.78
N HIS A 7 16.07 -7.86 27.07
CA HIS A 7 16.65 -8.92 27.93
C HIS A 7 15.63 -9.74 28.75
N GLY A 8 14.97 -10.75 28.20
CA GLY A 8 13.98 -11.47 28.98
C GLY A 8 13.30 -12.55 28.19
N LYS A 9 12.71 -13.46 28.94
CA LYS A 9 12.70 -14.87 28.57
C LYS A 9 11.29 -15.44 28.50
N GLY A 10 10.28 -14.58 28.30
CA GLY A 10 8.87 -14.97 28.30
C GLY A 10 8.50 -15.81 27.07
N ILE A 11 8.03 -17.03 27.29
CA ILE A 11 7.55 -17.96 26.26
C ILE A 11 6.03 -17.95 26.31
N SER A 12 5.42 -17.38 25.27
CA SER A 12 3.97 -17.36 25.08
C SER A 12 3.73 -17.30 23.59
N ALA A 13 3.12 -18.37 23.06
CA ALA A 13 2.83 -18.57 21.65
C ALA A 13 1.59 -19.47 21.52
N SER A 14 0.91 -19.39 20.38
CA SER A 14 -0.17 -20.32 20.08
C SER A 14 0.39 -21.73 19.84
N ALA A 15 -0.27 -22.74 20.40
CA ALA A 15 0.00 -24.14 20.13
C ALA A 15 -1.02 -24.66 19.11
N LEU A 16 -0.57 -24.94 17.89
CA LEU A 16 -1.46 -25.49 16.85
C LEU A 16 -1.75 -26.96 17.14
N PRO A 17 -3.00 -27.42 16.90
CA PRO A 17 -3.32 -28.84 17.04
C PRO A 17 -2.58 -29.67 15.99
N TYR A 18 -2.30 -30.94 16.33
CA TYR A 18 -1.64 -31.87 15.40
C TYR A 18 -2.51 -32.15 14.16
N LYS A 19 -3.82 -32.36 14.38
CA LYS A 19 -4.79 -32.63 13.31
C LYS A 19 -4.96 -31.41 12.41
N ARG A 20 -4.62 -31.55 11.13
CA ARG A 20 -4.67 -30.47 10.12
C ARG A 20 -5.96 -30.45 9.30
N THR A 21 -6.73 -31.53 9.33
CA THR A 21 -8.02 -31.62 8.63
C THR A 21 -9.07 -30.74 9.31
N PRO A 22 -9.98 -30.10 8.56
CA PRO A 22 -11.06 -29.34 9.16
C PRO A 22 -11.96 -30.25 9.99
N PRO A 23 -12.58 -29.72 11.07
CA PRO A 23 -13.52 -30.49 11.87
C PRO A 23 -14.82 -30.75 11.09
N SER A 24 -15.50 -31.88 11.37
CA SER A 24 -16.69 -32.33 10.64
C SER A 24 -17.92 -31.44 10.81
N TRP A 25 -17.98 -30.66 11.90
CA TRP A 25 -19.06 -29.71 12.17
C TRP A 25 -18.93 -28.41 11.35
N LEU A 26 -17.76 -28.15 10.75
CA LEU A 26 -17.57 -26.98 9.90
C LEU A 26 -18.13 -27.28 8.51
N LYS A 27 -19.33 -26.78 8.23
CA LYS A 27 -20.05 -26.94 6.95
C LYS A 27 -19.71 -25.89 5.90
N ILE A 28 -18.83 -24.93 6.24
CA ILE A 28 -18.46 -23.81 5.36
C ILE A 28 -17.55 -24.32 4.23
N SER A 29 -17.89 -23.99 2.98
CA SER A 29 -17.07 -24.38 1.83
C SER A 29 -15.80 -23.54 1.72
N ALA A 30 -14.82 -24.01 0.94
CA ALA A 30 -13.61 -23.22 0.71
C ALA A 30 -13.91 -21.91 -0.04
N GLN A 31 -14.86 -21.91 -0.98
CA GLN A 31 -15.25 -20.70 -1.71
C GLN A 31 -15.82 -19.63 -0.78
N ASP A 32 -16.70 -20.01 0.15
CA ASP A 32 -17.32 -19.08 1.11
C ASP A 32 -16.26 -18.40 1.99
N VAL A 33 -15.20 -19.13 2.36
CA VAL A 33 -14.09 -18.58 3.14
C VAL A 33 -13.32 -17.52 2.34
N GLU A 34 -13.06 -17.78 1.06
CA GLU A 34 -12.38 -16.83 0.17
C GLU A 34 -13.19 -15.55 -0.04
N GLU A 35 -14.50 -15.68 -0.23
CA GLU A 35 -15.42 -14.54 -0.36
C GLU A 35 -15.45 -13.69 0.91
N ASN A 36 -15.51 -14.33 2.08
CA ASN A 36 -15.46 -13.63 3.36
C ASN A 36 -14.12 -12.90 3.54
N ILE A 37 -12.99 -13.53 3.19
CA ILE A 37 -11.67 -12.88 3.22
C ILE A 37 -11.66 -11.64 2.32
N CYS A 38 -12.18 -11.74 1.09
CA CYS A 38 -12.26 -10.62 0.16
C CYS A 38 -13.16 -9.49 0.68
N LYS A 39 -14.30 -9.83 1.30
CA LYS A 39 -15.22 -8.87 1.92
C LYS A 39 -14.53 -8.10 3.06
N PHE A 40 -13.79 -8.78 3.93
CA PHE A 40 -13.06 -8.14 5.03
C PHE A 40 -11.87 -7.31 4.53
N ALA A 41 -11.18 -7.76 3.48
CA ALA A 41 -10.11 -6.97 2.87
C ALA A 41 -10.63 -5.68 2.23
N LYS A 42 -11.79 -5.71 1.56
CA LYS A 42 -12.45 -4.51 1.02
C LYS A 42 -12.86 -3.52 2.12
N LYS A 43 -13.14 -3.99 3.34
CA LYS A 43 -13.35 -3.13 4.52
C LYS A 43 -12.05 -2.50 5.06
N GLY A 44 -10.89 -2.88 4.52
CA GLY A 44 -9.59 -2.35 4.94
C GLY A 44 -8.98 -3.06 6.15
N LEU A 45 -9.45 -4.26 6.50
CA LEU A 45 -8.90 -5.03 7.61
C LEU A 45 -7.57 -5.69 7.22
N THR A 46 -6.63 -5.78 8.17
CA THR A 46 -5.35 -6.43 7.92
C THR A 46 -5.48 -7.95 7.93
N PRO A 47 -4.65 -8.70 7.20
CA PRO A 47 -4.77 -10.16 7.13
C PRO A 47 -4.65 -10.83 8.51
N SER A 48 -3.88 -10.25 9.43
CA SER A 48 -3.83 -10.69 10.83
C SER A 48 -5.18 -10.54 11.54
N GLN A 49 -5.85 -9.40 11.37
CA GLN A 49 -7.19 -9.16 11.93
C GLN A 49 -8.25 -10.05 11.28
N ILE A 50 -8.18 -10.25 9.96
CA ILE A 50 -9.09 -11.14 9.22
C ILE A 50 -9.03 -12.56 9.81
N GLY A 51 -7.83 -13.08 10.07
CA GLY A 51 -7.67 -14.39 10.69
C GLY A 51 -8.32 -14.51 12.08
N VAL A 52 -8.25 -13.43 12.89
CA VAL A 52 -8.89 -13.39 14.21
C VAL A 52 -10.41 -13.40 14.10
N ILE A 53 -10.98 -12.60 13.19
CA ILE A 53 -12.44 -12.53 12.99
C ILE A 53 -13.01 -13.85 12.44
N LEU A 54 -12.28 -14.50 11.53
CA LEU A 54 -12.69 -15.81 11.01
C LEU A 54 -12.69 -16.87 12.11
N ARG A 55 -11.73 -16.80 13.04
CA ARG A 55 -11.67 -17.72 14.19
C ARG A 55 -12.77 -17.45 15.20
N ASP A 56 -12.95 -16.19 15.60
CA ASP A 56 -13.76 -15.83 16.75
C ASP A 56 -15.26 -15.74 16.38
N SER A 57 -15.61 -15.28 15.17
CA SER A 57 -17.01 -15.14 14.74
C SER A 57 -17.52 -16.27 13.86
N HIS A 58 -16.67 -16.84 12.99
CA HIS A 58 -17.10 -17.86 12.01
C HIS A 58 -16.70 -19.29 12.42
N GLY A 59 -15.96 -19.45 13.53
CA GLY A 59 -15.50 -20.75 14.01
C GLY A 59 -14.40 -21.40 13.14
N ILE A 60 -13.79 -20.67 12.21
CA ILE A 60 -12.74 -21.19 11.32
C ILE A 60 -11.39 -21.09 12.05
N ALA A 61 -10.96 -22.19 12.66
CA ALA A 61 -9.72 -22.22 13.44
C ALA A 61 -8.47 -21.88 12.59
N GLN A 62 -8.37 -22.46 11.39
CA GLN A 62 -7.23 -22.27 10.48
C GLN A 62 -7.72 -22.20 9.03
N VAL A 63 -7.50 -21.06 8.37
CA VAL A 63 -7.86 -20.86 6.95
C VAL A 63 -7.13 -21.86 6.05
N ARG A 64 -5.86 -22.15 6.36
CA ARG A 64 -5.03 -23.11 5.60
C ARG A 64 -5.60 -24.53 5.62
N SER A 65 -6.27 -24.94 6.69
CA SER A 65 -6.87 -26.27 6.79
C SER A 65 -8.09 -26.44 5.91
N VAL A 66 -8.82 -25.36 5.64
CA VAL A 66 -10.05 -25.39 4.82
C VAL A 66 -9.73 -25.15 3.34
N THR A 67 -8.98 -24.08 3.04
CA THR A 67 -8.71 -23.63 1.66
C THR A 67 -7.38 -24.16 1.08
N GLY A 68 -6.51 -24.75 1.91
CA GLY A 68 -5.17 -25.18 1.50
C GLY A 68 -4.13 -24.05 1.36
N ASN A 69 -4.57 -22.79 1.24
CA ASN A 69 -3.73 -21.62 1.06
C ASN A 69 -3.70 -20.69 2.30
N GLN A 70 -2.72 -19.80 2.35
CA GLN A 70 -2.66 -18.74 3.37
C GLN A 70 -3.45 -17.51 2.93
N ILE A 71 -3.97 -16.74 3.90
CA ILE A 71 -4.74 -15.51 3.68
C ILE A 71 -4.01 -14.56 2.71
N LEU A 72 -2.71 -14.31 2.93
CA LEU A 72 -1.92 -13.44 2.06
C LEU A 72 -1.82 -13.93 0.60
N ARG A 73 -1.91 -15.25 0.36
CA ARG A 73 -1.87 -15.80 -0.99
C ARG A 73 -3.21 -15.60 -1.69
N ILE A 74 -4.31 -15.82 -0.98
CA ILE A 74 -5.68 -15.57 -1.46
C ILE A 74 -5.81 -14.09 -1.84
N LEU A 75 -5.40 -13.17 -0.97
CA LEU A 75 -5.45 -11.72 -1.25
C LEU A 75 -4.62 -11.31 -2.48
N LYS A 76 -3.48 -11.98 -2.73
CA LYS A 76 -2.67 -11.74 -3.93
C LYS A 76 -3.34 -12.23 -5.20
N ALA A 77 -3.99 -13.39 -5.14
CA ALA A 77 -4.72 -13.94 -6.30
C ALA A 77 -5.85 -12.98 -6.74
N HIS A 78 -6.52 -12.33 -5.78
CA HIS A 78 -7.57 -11.35 -6.07
C HIS A 78 -7.08 -9.91 -6.26
N GLY A 79 -5.76 -9.66 -6.22
CA GLY A 79 -5.21 -8.31 -6.39
C GLY A 79 -5.52 -7.32 -5.24
N LEU A 80 -5.97 -7.81 -4.08
CA LEU A 80 -6.30 -7.01 -2.88
C LEU A 80 -5.14 -7.01 -1.86
N ALA A 81 -3.96 -7.46 -2.26
CA ALA A 81 -2.81 -7.52 -1.36
C ALA A 81 -2.20 -6.14 -1.11
N PRO A 82 -1.79 -5.83 0.13
CA PRO A 82 -1.08 -4.59 0.41
C PRO A 82 0.29 -4.59 -0.27
N GLU A 83 0.66 -3.45 -0.88
CA GLU A 83 1.97 -3.26 -1.52
C GLU A 83 3.11 -3.39 -0.51
N ILE A 84 2.91 -2.82 0.68
CA ILE A 84 3.87 -2.88 1.78
C ILE A 84 3.46 -4.00 2.74
N PRO A 85 4.38 -4.89 3.16
CA PRO A 85 4.10 -5.91 4.16
C PRO A 85 3.57 -5.32 5.48
N GLU A 86 2.57 -5.99 6.07
CA GLU A 86 1.87 -5.56 7.29
C GLU A 86 2.84 -5.27 8.45
N ASP A 87 3.85 -6.14 8.66
CA ASP A 87 4.83 -5.99 9.74
C ASP A 87 5.61 -4.68 9.63
N LEU A 88 6.02 -4.33 8.40
CA LEU A 88 6.80 -3.14 8.12
C LEU A 88 5.95 -1.89 8.31
N TYR A 89 4.71 -1.91 7.83
CA TYR A 89 3.74 -0.84 8.03
C TYR A 89 3.52 -0.53 9.51
N HIS A 90 3.32 -1.54 10.35
CA HIS A 90 3.09 -1.34 11.79
C HIS A 90 4.32 -0.83 12.55
N LEU A 91 5.54 -1.24 12.16
CA LEU A 91 6.76 -0.67 12.73
C LEU A 91 6.95 0.80 12.35
N ILE A 92 6.68 1.15 11.09
CA ILE A 92 6.72 2.52 10.61
C ILE A 92 5.70 3.38 11.36
N LYS A 93 4.45 2.92 11.47
CA LYS A 93 3.39 3.59 12.24
C LYS A 93 3.81 3.86 13.68
N LYS A 94 4.46 2.89 14.33
CA LYS A 94 5.00 3.05 15.69
C LYS A 94 6.13 4.08 15.76
N ALA A 95 7.05 4.08 14.79
CA ALA A 95 8.14 5.05 14.74
C ALA A 95 7.63 6.49 14.57
N VAL A 96 6.61 6.69 13.72
CA VAL A 96 5.96 7.99 13.52
C VAL A 96 5.31 8.49 14.81
N ALA A 97 4.60 7.61 15.53
CA ALA A 97 3.99 7.97 16.81
C ALA A 97 5.04 8.40 17.85
N ILE A 98 6.17 7.69 17.95
CA ILE A 98 7.26 8.04 18.87
C ILE A 98 7.92 9.37 18.46
N ARG A 99 8.11 9.62 17.16
CA ARG A 99 8.65 10.89 16.66
C ARG A 99 7.74 12.07 17.02
N LYS A 100 6.44 11.94 16.80
CA LYS A 100 5.44 12.96 17.19
C LYS A 100 5.42 13.21 18.71
N HIS A 101 5.66 12.17 19.52
CA HIS A 101 5.81 12.32 20.97
C HIS A 101 7.08 13.11 21.34
N LEU A 102 8.22 12.75 20.73
CA LEU A 102 9.51 13.42 20.94
C LEU A 102 9.52 14.87 20.41
N GLU A 103 8.60 15.21 19.49
CA GLU A 103 8.41 16.58 19.02
C GLU A 103 8.00 17.54 20.14
N ARG A 104 7.15 17.07 21.04
CA ARG A 104 6.69 17.81 22.21
C ARG A 104 7.61 17.60 23.40
N ASN A 105 8.12 16.37 23.55
CA ASN A 105 8.93 15.94 24.70
C ASN A 105 10.40 15.76 24.33
N ARG A 106 11.11 16.86 24.12
CA ARG A 106 12.52 16.86 23.66
C ARG A 106 13.49 16.22 24.65
N LYS A 107 13.17 16.24 25.95
CA LYS A 107 14.03 15.75 27.05
C LYS A 107 13.87 14.25 27.34
N ASP A 108 12.92 13.57 26.70
CA ASP A 108 12.65 12.14 26.93
C ASP A 108 13.72 11.25 26.28
N LYS A 109 14.67 10.78 27.10
CA LYS A 109 15.77 9.91 26.68
C LYS A 109 15.35 8.46 26.46
N ASP A 110 14.34 7.95 27.18
CA ASP A 110 13.88 6.56 27.01
C ASP A 110 13.17 6.41 25.67
N SER A 111 12.24 7.32 25.33
CA SER A 111 11.56 7.28 24.03
C SER A 111 12.54 7.41 22.86
N LYS A 112 13.62 8.21 23.01
CA LYS A 112 14.69 8.30 22.02
C LYS A 112 15.42 6.96 21.84
N PHE A 113 15.74 6.28 22.93
CA PHE A 113 16.32 4.94 22.89
C PHE A 113 15.37 3.93 22.22
N ARG A 114 14.08 3.96 22.57
CA ARG A 114 13.06 3.08 21.96
C ARG A 114 12.89 3.34 20.46
N LEU A 115 12.99 4.59 20.01
CA LEU A 115 12.96 4.94 18.59
C LEU A 115 14.11 4.26 17.84
N ILE A 116 15.35 4.35 18.36
CA ILE A 116 16.53 3.70 17.77
C ILE A 116 16.32 2.19 17.62
N LEU A 117 15.71 1.54 18.62
CA LEU A 117 15.40 0.11 18.57
C LEU A 117 14.30 -0.23 17.54
N VAL A 118 13.33 0.66 17.32
CA VAL A 118 12.29 0.47 16.29
C VAL A 118 12.88 0.65 14.89
N GLU A 119 13.65 1.71 14.66
CA GLU A 119 14.29 2.00 13.37
C GLU A 119 15.27 0.90 12.97
N SER A 120 16.05 0.39 13.94
CA SER A 120 16.93 -0.76 13.72
C SER A 120 16.17 -2.01 13.25
N ARG A 121 14.94 -2.24 13.74
CA ARG A 121 14.08 -3.35 13.25
C ARG A 121 13.56 -3.09 11.85
N ILE A 122 13.16 -1.85 11.55
CA ILE A 122 12.70 -1.46 10.20
C ILE A 122 13.80 -1.74 9.18
N HIS A 123 15.04 -1.31 9.44
CA HIS A 123 16.17 -1.55 8.53
C HIS A 123 16.47 -3.04 8.35
N ARG A 124 16.39 -3.84 9.42
CA ARG A 124 16.56 -5.30 9.32
C ARG A 124 15.50 -5.96 8.44
N LEU A 125 14.22 -5.61 8.64
CA LEU A 125 13.12 -6.13 7.82
C LEU A 125 13.21 -5.66 6.38
N ALA A 126 13.54 -4.40 6.15
CA ALA A 126 13.73 -3.85 4.82
C ALA A 126 14.81 -4.63 4.03
N ARG A 127 15.95 -4.93 4.66
CA ARG A 127 17.00 -5.77 4.04
C ARG A 127 16.47 -7.15 3.66
N TYR A 128 15.72 -7.80 4.55
CA TYR A 128 15.11 -9.11 4.27
C TYR A 128 14.11 -9.05 3.11
N TYR A 129 13.25 -8.04 3.08
CA TYR A 129 12.23 -7.90 2.04
C TYR A 129 12.80 -7.49 0.67
N LYS A 130 13.92 -6.76 0.64
CA LYS A 130 14.70 -6.54 -0.58
C LYS A 130 15.30 -7.84 -1.10
N LYS A 131 15.93 -8.63 -0.22
CA LYS A 131 16.51 -9.95 -0.60
C LYS A 131 15.45 -10.90 -1.15
N THR A 132 14.26 -10.92 -0.54
CA THR A 132 13.14 -11.78 -0.96
C THR A 132 12.29 -11.18 -2.09
N LYS A 133 12.71 -10.04 -2.68
CA LYS A 133 12.03 -9.35 -3.79
C LYS A 133 10.56 -8.97 -3.53
N LYS A 134 10.17 -8.84 -2.25
CA LYS A 134 8.84 -8.32 -1.88
C LYS A 134 8.79 -6.79 -1.87
N LEU A 135 9.94 -6.13 -1.82
CA LEU A 135 10.09 -4.68 -1.93
C LEU A 135 11.04 -4.35 -3.08
N PRO A 136 10.87 -3.18 -3.73
CA PRO A 136 11.81 -2.74 -4.75
C PRO A 136 13.20 -2.47 -4.14
N PRO A 137 14.29 -2.71 -4.89
CA PRO A 137 15.66 -2.56 -4.37
C PRO A 137 15.98 -1.12 -3.94
N VAL A 138 15.36 -0.15 -4.62
CA VAL A 138 15.50 1.30 -4.37
C VAL A 138 14.82 1.74 -3.07
N TRP A 139 13.92 0.94 -2.51
CA TRP A 139 13.14 1.33 -1.32
C TRP A 139 14.04 1.77 -0.16
N LYS A 140 13.79 2.95 0.42
CA LYS A 140 14.53 3.46 1.59
C LYS A 140 13.57 3.98 2.62
N TYR A 141 13.87 3.69 3.89
CA TYR A 141 13.19 4.32 5.02
C TYR A 141 13.81 5.71 5.24
N SER A 142 13.03 6.76 5.05
CA SER A 142 13.45 8.14 5.35
C SER A 142 12.50 8.74 6.37
N SER A 143 13.03 9.17 7.50
CA SER A 143 12.22 9.65 8.63
C SER A 143 11.44 10.94 8.38
N SER A 144 11.87 11.75 7.42
CA SER A 144 11.23 13.02 7.05
C SER A 144 9.99 12.85 6.18
N VAL A 145 9.89 11.75 5.43
CA VAL A 145 8.83 11.51 4.42
C VAL A 145 7.57 10.88 5.04
N ILE A 146 7.61 10.48 6.32
CA ILE A 146 6.62 9.59 6.96
C ILE A 146 5.56 10.36 7.77
N SER A 147 5.53 11.69 7.66
CA SER A 147 4.45 12.50 8.25
C SER A 147 3.12 12.31 7.52
N VAL A 148 3.13 11.76 6.30
CA VAL A 148 1.93 11.38 5.57
C VAL A 148 1.65 9.91 5.86
N PRO A 149 0.73 9.56 6.78
CA PRO A 149 0.26 8.20 6.84
C PRO A 149 -0.35 7.90 5.48
N TYR A 150 0.16 6.86 4.80
CA TYR A 150 -0.60 6.14 3.77
C TYR A 150 -1.83 5.54 4.48
N SER A 151 -2.78 6.42 4.77
CA SER A 151 -4.11 6.19 5.31
C SER A 151 -5.04 6.86 4.33
N SER A 152 -5.10 6.27 3.15
CA SER A 152 -6.28 6.26 2.32
C SER A 152 -6.07 5.10 1.37
N ASN A 153 -7.07 4.22 1.32
CA ASN A 153 -7.34 3.38 0.17
C ASN A 153 -7.60 4.27 -1.06
N LYS A 154 -6.55 4.96 -1.52
CA LYS A 154 -6.41 5.66 -2.80
C LYS A 154 -5.05 5.25 -3.36
N ILE A 155 -4.81 3.94 -3.44
CA ILE A 155 -3.93 3.44 -4.49
C ILE A 155 -4.76 3.58 -5.75
N MET A 156 -4.56 4.70 -6.44
CA MET A 156 -5.00 4.86 -7.81
C MET A 156 -4.49 3.63 -8.57
N ILE A 157 -5.43 2.78 -8.97
CA ILE A 157 -5.24 1.89 -10.11
C ILE A 157 -4.95 2.80 -11.29
N LYS A 158 -3.68 3.18 -11.49
CA LYS A 158 -3.22 3.69 -12.76
C LYS A 158 -3.07 2.46 -13.65
N ALA A 159 -4.20 1.91 -14.05
CA ALA A 159 -4.27 0.96 -15.15
C ALA A 159 -3.89 1.75 -16.41
N LEU A 160 -2.59 1.90 -16.64
CA LEU A 160 -2.04 2.12 -17.97
C LEU A 160 -2.26 0.81 -18.73
N ARG A 161 -3.52 0.59 -19.15
CA ARG A 161 -3.81 -0.38 -20.19
C ARG A 161 -3.44 0.32 -21.49
N VAL A 162 -2.27 0.01 -22.01
CA VAL A 162 -1.92 0.28 -23.40
C VAL A 162 -2.93 -0.50 -24.23
N ILE A 163 -3.96 0.19 -24.73
CA ILE A 163 -4.82 -0.37 -25.77
C ILE A 163 -4.03 -0.14 -27.06
N HIS A 164 -3.45 -1.21 -27.59
CA HIS A 164 -3.02 -1.25 -28.98
C HIS A 164 -4.25 -0.95 -29.85
N CYS A 165 -4.28 0.20 -30.51
CA CYS A 165 -5.27 0.49 -31.54
C CYS A 165 -4.59 0.30 -32.91
N GLN A 166 -5.09 -0.67 -33.66
CA GLN A 166 -4.61 -1.01 -35.00
C GLN A 166 -5.29 -0.09 -36.02
N HIS A 167 -4.47 0.74 -36.68
CA HIS A 167 -4.60 1.33 -38.02
C HIS A 167 -5.92 2.01 -38.45
N ALA A 168 -5.87 3.30 -38.79
CA ALA A 168 -6.13 3.84 -40.15
C ALA A 168 -6.32 5.37 -40.10
N GLY A 169 -5.57 6.10 -40.92
CA GLY A 169 -5.81 7.53 -41.19
C GLY A 169 -5.05 8.47 -40.26
N GLY A 170 -3.95 9.04 -40.78
CA GLY A 170 -3.09 9.96 -40.06
C GLY A 170 -3.82 11.21 -39.57
N ILE A 171 -3.62 11.50 -38.27
CA ILE A 171 -3.55 12.79 -37.57
C ILE A 171 -3.58 12.42 -36.07
N ASP A 172 -2.42 12.43 -35.42
CA ASP A 172 -2.29 12.13 -33.99
C ASP A 172 -2.76 13.32 -33.14
N ILE A 173 -3.97 13.24 -32.59
CA ILE A 173 -4.44 14.14 -31.53
C ILE A 173 -4.44 13.36 -30.21
N VAL A 174 -3.49 13.67 -29.34
CA VAL A 174 -3.43 13.11 -27.99
C VAL A 174 -4.48 13.79 -27.11
N MET A 175 -5.72 13.29 -27.11
CA MET A 175 -6.74 13.70 -26.14
C MET A 175 -6.50 13.01 -24.79
N TYR A 176 -5.92 13.73 -23.83
CA TYR A 176 -5.93 13.34 -22.42
C TYR A 176 -7.29 13.68 -21.80
N LEU A 177 -8.20 12.70 -21.71
CA LEU A 177 -9.41 12.80 -20.89
C LEU A 177 -9.05 12.55 -19.41
N ALA A 178 -8.83 13.63 -18.66
CA ALA A 178 -8.74 13.59 -17.21
C ALA A 178 -10.14 13.43 -16.59
N ARG A 179 -10.56 12.20 -16.29
CA ARG A 179 -11.78 11.94 -15.53
C ARG A 179 -11.49 12.14 -14.04
N PHE A 180 -11.66 13.36 -13.55
CA PHE A 180 -11.79 13.65 -12.12
C PHE A 180 -13.12 13.07 -11.63
N GLY A 181 -13.07 12.16 -10.65
CA GLY A 181 -14.25 11.59 -10.02
C GLY A 181 -13.99 11.40 -8.52
N THR A 182 -14.41 12.39 -7.74
CA THR A 182 -14.59 12.31 -6.28
C THR A 182 -16.08 12.49 -5.99
N SER A 183 -16.70 11.60 -5.21
CA SER A 183 -17.95 11.94 -4.51
C SER A 183 -18.07 11.24 -3.16
N CYS A 184 -18.10 12.07 -2.12
CA CYS A 184 -18.83 12.02 -0.83
C CYS A 184 -18.52 13.41 -0.23
N MET A 185 -19.42 14.30 0.18
CA MET A 185 -20.83 14.27 0.57
C MET A 185 -21.37 15.73 0.49
N ASP A 186 -22.70 15.86 0.40
CA ASP A 186 -23.60 16.90 0.93
C ASP A 186 -23.18 18.39 0.93
N ASP A 187 -23.90 19.20 0.14
CA ASP A 187 -24.58 20.46 0.53
C ASP A 187 -24.69 21.48 -0.63
N GLY A 188 -25.92 21.88 -0.93
CA GLY A 188 -26.24 23.24 -1.40
C GLY A 188 -26.12 23.54 -2.90
N LEU A 189 -27.26 23.83 -3.53
CA LEU A 189 -27.37 24.49 -4.84
C LEU A 189 -26.40 25.68 -4.97
N ARG A 190 -25.56 25.67 -6.02
CA ARG A 190 -25.13 26.90 -6.72
C ARG A 190 -24.63 26.57 -8.13
N VAL A 191 -25.22 27.30 -9.08
CA VAL A 191 -25.03 27.26 -10.54
C VAL A 191 -23.55 27.47 -10.92
N TRP A 192 -23.03 26.69 -11.87
CA TRP A 192 -21.73 26.93 -12.49
C TRP A 192 -21.90 27.17 -13.98
N ASP A 193 -21.66 28.41 -14.40
CA ASP A 193 -21.52 28.80 -15.79
C ASP A 193 -20.30 28.13 -16.43
N SER A 194 -20.48 27.71 -17.69
CA SER A 194 -19.46 27.11 -18.53
C SER A 194 -18.40 28.14 -18.92
N VAL A 195 -17.12 27.86 -18.66
CA VAL A 195 -16.00 28.56 -19.30
C VAL A 195 -15.20 27.56 -20.12
N ILE A 196 -15.34 27.66 -21.44
CA ILE A 196 -14.52 27.00 -22.46
C ILE A 196 -13.22 27.81 -22.58
N VAL A 197 -12.07 27.20 -22.27
CA VAL A 197 -10.75 27.82 -22.53
C VAL A 197 -10.12 27.13 -23.73
N HIS A 198 -10.06 27.85 -24.84
CA HIS A 198 -9.35 27.49 -26.06
C HIS A 198 -8.41 28.65 -26.41
N LYS A 199 -7.08 28.49 -26.32
CA LYS A 199 -6.08 29.15 -27.19
C LYS A 199 -4.62 28.83 -26.85
N HIS A 200 -3.90 28.46 -27.90
CA HIS A 200 -2.49 28.68 -28.25
C HIS A 200 -1.35 28.15 -27.37
N TYR A 201 -0.70 27.10 -27.87
CA TYR A 201 0.75 26.91 -27.73
C TYR A 201 1.29 26.22 -29.00
N TYR A 202 1.48 27.02 -30.06
CA TYR A 202 2.27 26.66 -31.24
C TYR A 202 2.97 27.95 -31.69
N ASP A 203 4.07 28.31 -31.01
CA ASP A 203 4.92 29.44 -31.38
C ASP A 203 6.39 29.28 -30.93
N ILE A 204 6.88 28.04 -30.81
CA ILE A 204 8.31 27.76 -30.50
C ILE A 204 8.84 26.62 -31.37
N MET A 205 8.51 26.61 -32.67
CA MET A 205 9.00 25.60 -33.62
C MET A 205 9.18 26.15 -35.05
N LEU A 206 9.53 27.43 -35.21
CA LEU A 206 9.92 28.04 -36.49
C LEU A 206 11.03 29.08 -36.31
N ALA A 207 12.15 28.69 -35.69
CA ALA A 207 13.39 29.47 -35.71
C ALA A 207 14.54 28.57 -36.15
N GLY A 208 14.61 28.33 -37.45
CA GLY A 208 15.73 27.68 -38.11
C GLY A 208 16.20 28.50 -39.31
N THR A 209 17.50 28.81 -39.31
CA THR A 209 18.41 29.10 -40.44
C THR A 209 18.51 30.50 -41.08
N LYS A 210 19.79 30.86 -41.35
CA LYS A 210 20.38 31.96 -42.16
C LYS A 210 20.85 33.15 -41.31
N ASP A 211 22.12 33.57 -41.21
CA ASP A 211 23.37 33.44 -41.98
C ASP A 211 24.56 33.52 -40.97
N GLY A 212 25.72 32.87 -41.09
CA GLY A 212 26.73 33.05 -42.13
C GLY A 212 27.59 34.31 -41.90
N VAL A 213 28.72 34.19 -41.16
CA VAL A 213 30.04 34.87 -41.32
C VAL A 213 30.88 34.72 -40.04
N ASP A 214 32.08 34.12 -40.17
CA ASP A 214 33.26 34.26 -39.29
C ASP A 214 34.24 35.19 -40.02
N PRO A 215 34.95 36.14 -39.37
CA PRO A 215 36.29 35.82 -38.90
C PRO A 215 36.73 36.57 -37.63
N ARG A 216 37.46 35.85 -36.76
CA ARG A 216 38.61 36.33 -35.94
C ARG A 216 38.56 37.80 -35.48
N THR A 217 38.20 38.01 -34.22
CA THR A 217 38.89 38.91 -33.28
C THR A 217 38.57 38.50 -31.86
#